data_AF-A0A6P3S482-F1
#
_entry.id   AF-A0A6P3S482-F1
#
_cell.length_a   1.000
_cell.length_b   1.000
_cell.length_c   1.000
_cell.angle_alpha   90.00
_cell.angle_beta   90.00
_cell.angle_gamma   90.00
#
_symmetry.space_group_name_H-M   'P 1'
#
loop_
_entity.id
_entity.type
_entity.pdbx_description
1 polymer ?
#
loop_
_entity_poly.entity_id
_entity_poly.type
_entity_poly.pdbx_seq_one_letter_code
_entity_poly.pdbx_strand_id
1 'polypeptide(L)'
;MPRFLRYLTTQLHQQVPGGLVLWYDSVVSSGQLKWQNELNEHNRVFFDSCDGFFTNYNWQKEHLERMQGLARGRLADIYVGVDVFARGDVVGGRFDTNKSLELIRTHGFSVALFAPGWVYECFEKTDFFQNED
;
A
#
# COMPACT_ATOMS: atom_id res chain seq x y z
N MET A 1 19.49 -5.92 2.77
CA MET A 1 18.38 -5.07 3.25
C MET A 1 17.47 -5.77 4.26
N PRO A 2 16.95 -7.00 4.06
CA PRO A 2 15.99 -7.62 5.00
C PRO A 2 16.47 -7.74 6.45
N ARG A 3 17.78 -8.03 6.67
CA ARG A 3 18.38 -8.08 8.01
C ARG A 3 18.30 -6.73 8.74
N PHE A 4 18.59 -5.64 8.01
CA PHE A 4 18.49 -4.29 8.56
C PHE A 4 17.04 -3.94 8.87
N LEU A 5 16.11 -4.27 7.96
CA LEU A 5 14.68 -4.03 8.17
C LEU A 5 14.19 -4.73 9.45
N ARG A 6 14.52 -6.01 9.63
CA ARG A 6 14.19 -6.76 10.86
C ARG A 6 14.81 -6.15 12.12
N TYR A 7 16.07 -5.73 12.04
CA TYR A 7 16.74 -5.04 13.15
C TYR A 7 16.01 -3.74 13.50
N LEU A 8 15.70 -2.91 12.50
CA LEU A 8 14.98 -1.65 12.67
C LEU A 8 13.62 -1.89 13.33
N THR A 9 12.82 -2.82 12.80
CA THR A 9 11.52 -3.22 13.39
C THR A 9 11.66 -3.60 14.86
N THR A 10 12.65 -4.44 15.17
CA THR A 10 12.90 -4.89 16.55
C THR A 10 13.29 -3.73 17.47
N GLN A 11 14.19 -2.84 17.02
CA GLN A 11 14.61 -1.69 17.82
C GLN A 11 13.50 -0.66 17.98
N LEU A 12 12.70 -0.41 16.94
CA LEU A 12 11.59 0.53 16.99
C LEU A 12 10.59 0.10 18.06
N HIS A 13 10.18 -1.17 18.09
CA HIS A 13 9.25 -1.67 19.10
C HIS A 13 9.77 -1.56 20.54
N GLN A 14 11.10 -1.64 20.74
CA GLN A 14 11.70 -1.48 22.06
C GLN A 14 11.70 -0.03 22.53
N GLN A 15 11.82 0.92 21.61
CA GLN A 15 12.00 2.34 21.94
C GLN A 15 10.72 3.17 21.81
N VAL A 16 9.78 2.73 20.95
CA VAL A 16 8.56 3.44 20.60
C VAL A 16 7.38 2.47 20.72
N PRO A 17 6.68 2.42 21.87
CA PRO A 17 5.48 1.63 22.03
C PRO A 17 4.46 1.95 20.92
N GLY A 18 4.03 0.93 20.18
CA GLY A 18 3.09 1.07 19.07
C GLY A 18 3.69 1.63 17.77
N GLY A 19 5.00 1.87 17.70
CA GLY A 19 5.68 2.19 16.45
C GLY A 19 5.58 1.03 15.45
N LEU A 20 5.50 1.33 14.16
CA LEU A 20 5.40 0.33 13.09
C LEU A 20 6.40 0.64 11.98
N VAL A 21 6.93 -0.41 11.36
CA VAL A 21 7.74 -0.34 10.15
C VAL A 21 6.96 -0.91 8.98
N LEU A 22 6.74 -0.08 7.96
CA LEU A 22 6.09 -0.48 6.71
C LEU A 22 7.09 -0.50 5.57
N TRP A 23 6.97 -1.48 4.67
CA TRP A 23 7.79 -1.59 3.48
C TRP A 23 7.00 -1.25 2.22
N TYR A 24 7.51 -0.33 1.40
CA TYR A 24 6.92 -0.01 0.10
C TYR A 24 7.43 -0.97 -0.99
N ASP A 25 6.51 -1.55 -1.75
CA ASP A 25 6.79 -2.41 -2.90
C ASP A 25 7.61 -1.65 -3.96
N SER A 26 8.93 -1.78 -3.89
CA SER A 26 9.87 -1.05 -4.74
C SER A 26 11.04 -1.92 -5.11
N VAL A 27 11.86 -2.28 -4.12
CA VAL A 27 13.04 -3.12 -4.32
C VAL A 27 12.67 -4.59 -4.06
N VAL A 28 13.06 -5.47 -4.98
CA VAL A 28 12.90 -6.92 -4.84
C VAL A 28 14.12 -7.57 -4.17
N SER A 29 14.04 -8.85 -3.84
CA SER A 29 15.08 -9.60 -3.12
C SER A 29 16.45 -9.60 -3.81
N SER A 30 16.50 -9.44 -5.13
CA SER A 30 17.73 -9.27 -5.91
C SER A 30 18.40 -7.90 -5.74
N GLY A 31 17.72 -6.93 -5.10
CA GLY A 31 18.19 -5.55 -4.96
C GLY A 31 17.78 -4.62 -6.10
N GLN A 32 17.08 -5.13 -7.12
CA GLN A 32 16.58 -4.32 -8.24
C GLN A 32 15.35 -3.49 -7.84
N LEU A 33 15.27 -2.25 -8.33
CA LEU A 33 14.05 -1.44 -8.27
C LEU A 33 13.05 -1.96 -9.32
N LYS A 34 12.01 -2.65 -8.84
CA LYS A 34 10.94 -3.21 -9.66
C LYS A 34 9.66 -3.38 -8.83
N TRP A 35 8.68 -2.53 -9.09
CA TRP A 35 7.34 -2.64 -8.50
C TRP A 35 6.65 -3.93 -8.99
N GLN A 36 6.05 -4.68 -8.06
CA GLN A 36 5.30 -5.90 -8.37
C GLN A 36 3.79 -5.65 -8.38
N ASN A 37 3.33 -4.56 -7.77
CA ASN A 37 1.93 -4.20 -7.53
C ASN A 37 1.19 -5.21 -6.63
N GLU A 38 1.92 -6.12 -5.99
CA GLU A 38 1.38 -7.20 -5.18
C GLU A 38 2.45 -7.72 -4.22
N LEU A 39 2.04 -8.38 -3.14
CA LEU A 39 2.95 -9.22 -2.37
C LEU A 39 3.16 -10.54 -3.13
N ASN A 40 4.41 -10.86 -3.48
CA ASN A 40 4.79 -12.10 -4.14
C ASN A 40 6.15 -12.62 -3.65
N GLU A 41 6.65 -13.71 -4.24
CA GLU A 41 7.90 -14.36 -3.82
C GLU A 41 9.13 -13.44 -3.91
N HIS A 42 9.10 -12.43 -4.78
CA HIS A 42 10.22 -11.53 -4.99
C HIS A 42 10.35 -10.45 -3.91
N ASN A 43 9.26 -10.07 -3.24
CA ASN A 43 9.25 -9.03 -2.21
C ASN A 43 8.79 -9.53 -0.82
N ARG A 44 8.29 -10.76 -0.71
CA ARG A 44 7.87 -11.37 0.56
C ARG A 44 8.90 -11.28 1.68
N VAL A 45 10.18 -11.42 1.36
CA VAL A 45 11.26 -11.36 2.34
C VAL A 45 11.26 -10.04 3.14
N PHE A 46 10.75 -8.95 2.56
CA PHE A 46 10.61 -7.67 3.24
C PHE A 46 9.39 -7.65 4.15
N PHE A 47 8.23 -8.12 3.69
CA PHE A 47 7.02 -8.23 4.51
C PHE A 47 7.21 -9.15 5.73
N ASP A 48 7.95 -10.24 5.56
CA ASP A 48 8.32 -11.15 6.66
C ASP A 48 9.35 -10.52 7.64
N SER A 49 9.84 -9.31 7.34
CA SER A 49 10.84 -8.60 8.14
C SER A 49 10.33 -7.29 8.76
N CYS A 50 9.08 -6.91 8.53
CA CYS A 50 8.45 -5.68 9.06
C CYS A 50 6.96 -5.87 9.37
N ASP A 51 6.31 -4.82 9.87
CA ASP A 51 4.95 -4.88 10.42
C ASP A 51 3.87 -4.78 9.36
N GLY A 52 4.17 -4.17 8.22
CA GLY A 52 3.24 -4.14 7.10
C GLY A 52 3.90 -3.90 5.75
N PHE A 53 3.11 -4.12 4.71
CA PHE A 53 3.52 -4.01 3.31
C PHE A 53 2.60 -3.04 2.59
N PHE A 54 3.18 -2.06 1.91
CA PHE A 54 2.45 -1.08 1.10
C PHE A 54 2.71 -1.40 -0.37
N THR A 55 1.69 -1.89 -1.08
CA THR A 55 1.82 -2.21 -2.51
C THR A 55 2.00 -0.94 -3.32
N ASN A 56 2.64 -1.06 -4.49
CA ASN A 56 2.54 -0.04 -5.51
C ASN A 56 1.08 0.10 -6.00
N TYR A 57 0.74 1.25 -6.57
CA TYR A 57 -0.64 1.63 -6.88
C TYR A 57 -1.16 1.17 -8.26
N ASN A 58 -0.32 0.61 -9.15
CA ASN A 58 -0.73 0.10 -10.47
C ASN A 58 -1.18 -1.38 -10.41
N TRP A 59 -1.90 -1.77 -9.36
CA TRP A 59 -2.44 -3.12 -9.22
C TRP A 59 -3.76 -3.25 -9.98
N GLN A 60 -4.15 -4.50 -10.23
CA GLN A 60 -5.41 -4.90 -10.86
C GLN A 60 -6.03 -6.02 -10.03
N LYS A 61 -7.29 -6.37 -10.28
CA LYS A 61 -8.02 -7.38 -9.49
C LYS A 61 -7.24 -8.69 -9.33
N GLU A 62 -6.59 -9.16 -10.39
CA GLU A 62 -5.84 -10.40 -10.40
C GLU A 62 -4.64 -10.37 -9.44
N HIS A 63 -4.07 -9.19 -9.18
CA HIS A 63 -3.00 -9.02 -8.19
C HIS A 63 -3.52 -9.26 -6.77
N LEU A 64 -4.72 -8.77 -6.46
CA LEU A 64 -5.37 -8.99 -5.16
C LEU A 64 -5.63 -10.47 -4.91
N GLU A 65 -6.16 -11.15 -5.92
CA GLU A 65 -6.44 -12.60 -5.88
C GLU A 65 -5.14 -13.40 -5.65
N ARG A 66 -4.06 -13.07 -6.36
CA ARG A 66 -2.76 -13.77 -6.21
C ARG A 66 -2.13 -13.58 -4.83
N MET A 67 -2.15 -12.37 -4.29
CA MET A 67 -1.44 -12.10 -3.03
C MET A 67 -2.20 -12.55 -1.78
N GLN A 68 -3.51 -12.82 -1.88
CA GLN A 68 -4.34 -13.26 -0.74
C GLN A 68 -3.78 -14.52 -0.06
N GLY A 69 -3.33 -15.51 -0.85
CA GLY A 69 -2.74 -16.74 -0.33
C GLY A 69 -1.37 -16.56 0.34
N LEU A 70 -0.69 -15.44 0.08
CA LEU A 70 0.66 -15.17 0.59
C LEU A 70 0.66 -14.41 1.93
N ALA A 71 -0.45 -13.78 2.28
CA ALA A 71 -0.59 -12.97 3.48
C ALA A 71 -0.49 -13.77 4.80
N ARG A 72 -0.65 -15.11 4.80
CA ARG A 72 -0.50 -15.99 5.97
C ARG A 72 -1.19 -15.48 7.26
N GLY A 73 -2.41 -14.97 7.14
CA GLY A 73 -3.19 -14.43 8.27
C GLY A 73 -2.92 -12.96 8.61
N ARG A 74 -1.98 -12.31 7.90
CA ARG A 74 -1.65 -10.87 8.03
C ARG A 74 -2.27 -10.03 6.90
N LEU A 75 -3.49 -10.37 6.51
CA LEU A 75 -4.22 -9.70 5.42
C LEU A 75 -4.38 -8.18 5.68
N ALA A 76 -4.67 -7.80 6.91
CA ALA A 76 -4.81 -6.40 7.32
C ALA A 76 -3.48 -5.63 7.37
N ASP A 77 -2.33 -6.33 7.37
CA ASP A 77 -1.01 -5.72 7.35
C ASP A 77 -0.53 -5.42 5.91
N ILE A 78 -1.34 -5.77 4.90
CA ILE A 78 -1.10 -5.42 3.50
C ILE A 78 -2.00 -4.23 3.16
N TYR A 79 -1.36 -3.09 2.94
CA TYR A 79 -1.97 -1.83 2.56
C TYR A 79 -1.87 -1.69 1.04
N VAL A 80 -2.99 -1.88 0.37
CA VAL A 80 -3.05 -1.76 -1.09
C VAL A 80 -3.07 -0.28 -1.46
N GLY A 81 -2.15 0.10 -2.32
CA GLY A 81 -1.95 1.50 -2.68
C GLY A 81 -2.97 2.05 -3.64
N VAL A 82 -3.48 3.25 -3.36
CA VAL A 82 -4.43 3.94 -4.24
C VAL A 82 -3.86 5.32 -4.55
N ASP A 83 -3.45 5.55 -5.79
CA ASP A 83 -3.06 6.90 -6.25
C ASP A 83 -4.30 7.73 -6.54
N VAL A 84 -4.66 8.60 -5.60
CA VAL A 84 -5.86 9.45 -5.69
C VAL A 84 -5.74 10.44 -6.87
N PHE A 85 -4.54 10.80 -7.32
CA PHE A 85 -4.38 11.63 -8.52
C PHE A 85 -4.66 10.88 -9.84
N ALA A 86 -4.70 9.54 -9.81
CA ALA A 86 -4.85 8.67 -10.96
C ALA A 86 -3.82 8.94 -12.08
N ARG A 87 -2.52 8.93 -11.74
CA ARG A 87 -1.43 9.19 -12.70
C ARG A 87 -0.91 7.95 -13.42
N GLY A 88 -1.31 6.77 -12.98
CA GLY A 88 -0.92 5.48 -13.55
C GLY A 88 -2.10 4.73 -14.17
N ASP A 89 -1.85 3.47 -14.50
CA ASP A 89 -2.90 2.50 -14.81
C ASP A 89 -3.51 2.01 -13.49
N VAL A 90 -4.54 2.72 -13.02
CA VAL A 90 -5.18 2.47 -11.72
C VAL A 90 -6.64 2.09 -11.92
N VAL A 91 -7.17 1.26 -11.02
CA VAL A 91 -8.58 0.84 -11.01
C VAL A 91 -9.55 2.02 -10.86
N GLY A 92 -9.19 2.98 -9.99
CA GLY A 92 -9.96 4.18 -9.73
C GLY A 92 -9.16 5.16 -8.89
N GLY A 93 -9.33 6.44 -9.18
CA GLY A 93 -8.77 7.56 -8.45
C GLY A 93 -9.63 8.80 -8.72
N ARG A 94 -9.21 9.97 -8.24
CA ARG A 94 -10.01 11.19 -8.30
C ARG A 94 -11.36 10.96 -7.61
N PHE A 95 -12.46 11.46 -8.16
CA PHE A 95 -13.81 11.18 -7.66
C PHE A 95 -14.24 9.71 -7.78
N ASP A 96 -13.48 8.86 -8.49
CA ASP A 96 -13.72 7.42 -8.61
C ASP A 96 -12.88 6.58 -7.63
N THR A 97 -12.24 7.20 -6.64
CA THR A 97 -11.40 6.52 -5.64
C THR A 97 -12.16 5.41 -4.90
N ASN A 98 -13.47 5.58 -4.68
CA ASN A 98 -14.33 4.58 -4.03
C ASN A 98 -14.31 3.21 -4.73
N LYS A 99 -14.16 3.17 -6.07
CA LYS A 99 -14.08 1.91 -6.83
C LYS A 99 -12.89 1.06 -6.40
N SER A 100 -11.73 1.70 -6.19
CA SER A 100 -10.54 1.04 -5.66
C SER A 100 -10.78 0.56 -4.22
N LEU A 101 -11.38 1.40 -3.37
CA LEU A 101 -11.65 1.06 -1.96
C LEU A 101 -12.58 -0.16 -1.83
N GLU A 102 -13.68 -0.18 -2.58
CA GLU A 102 -14.65 -1.27 -2.60
C GLU A 102 -14.01 -2.60 -3.03
N LEU A 103 -13.17 -2.57 -4.07
CA LEU A 103 -12.49 -3.76 -4.58
C LEU A 103 -11.43 -4.28 -3.60
N ILE A 104 -10.67 -3.40 -2.96
CA ILE A 104 -9.70 -3.79 -1.93
C ILE A 104 -10.43 -4.40 -0.73
N ARG A 105 -11.52 -3.76 -0.28
CA ARG A 105 -12.30 -4.19 0.88
C ARG A 105 -12.94 -5.57 0.69
N THR A 106 -13.44 -5.87 -0.52
CA THR A 106 -14.02 -7.19 -0.84
C THR A 106 -13.01 -8.34 -0.74
N HIS A 107 -11.71 -8.05 -0.85
CA HIS A 107 -10.64 -9.04 -0.67
C HIS A 107 -10.06 -9.08 0.75
N GLY A 108 -10.51 -8.19 1.64
CA GLY A 108 -10.11 -8.16 3.05
C GLY A 108 -8.77 -7.50 3.34
N PHE A 109 -8.18 -6.78 2.38
CA PHE A 109 -6.95 -6.01 2.57
C PHE A 109 -7.22 -4.62 3.19
N SER A 110 -6.15 -3.99 3.69
CA SER A 110 -6.14 -2.57 4.09
C SER A 110 -5.82 -1.67 2.90
N VAL A 111 -6.01 -0.36 3.07
CA VAL A 111 -5.76 0.66 2.04
C VAL A 111 -4.66 1.61 2.49
N ALA A 112 -3.81 2.03 1.56
CA ALA A 112 -2.96 3.22 1.70
C ALA A 112 -3.29 4.24 0.61
N LEU A 113 -3.81 5.40 1.00
CA LEU A 113 -4.09 6.52 0.09
C LEU A 113 -2.80 7.26 -0.23
N PHE A 114 -2.43 7.29 -1.50
CA PHE A 114 -1.31 8.06 -2.01
C PHE A 114 -1.81 9.35 -2.66
N ALA A 115 -1.18 10.45 -2.28
CA ALA A 115 -1.50 11.80 -2.74
C ALA A 115 -2.99 12.19 -2.58
N PRO A 116 -3.58 12.05 -1.37
CA PRO A 116 -4.98 12.45 -1.13
C PRO A 116 -5.22 13.95 -1.32
N GLY A 117 -4.18 14.79 -1.37
CA GLY A 117 -4.29 16.24 -1.62
C GLY A 117 -4.86 16.64 -2.99
N TRP A 118 -5.17 15.69 -3.87
CA TRP A 118 -5.73 15.94 -5.20
C TRP A 118 -6.90 16.92 -5.21
N VAL A 119 -7.84 16.77 -4.27
CA VAL A 119 -9.02 17.64 -4.17
C VAL A 119 -8.60 19.10 -3.95
N TYR A 120 -7.72 19.33 -2.98
CA TYR A 120 -7.25 20.68 -2.64
C TYR A 120 -6.34 21.29 -3.72
N GLU A 121 -5.57 20.46 -4.42
CA GLU A 121 -4.60 20.92 -5.43
C GLU A 121 -5.22 21.16 -6.81
N CYS A 122 -6.35 20.52 -7.13
CA CYS A 122 -6.94 20.55 -8.48
C CYS A 122 -8.28 21.30 -8.56
N PHE A 123 -8.86 21.74 -7.44
CA PHE A 123 -10.14 22.45 -7.40
C PHE A 123 -10.07 23.73 -6.56
N GLU A 124 -11.13 24.53 -6.61
CA GLU A 124 -11.27 25.72 -5.79
C GLU A 124 -11.38 25.35 -4.31
N LYS A 125 -10.63 26.07 -3.47
CA LYS A 125 -10.57 25.81 -2.02
C LYS A 125 -11.91 26.01 -1.32
N THR A 126 -12.78 26.83 -1.89
CA THR A 126 -14.15 27.05 -1.39
C THR A 126 -14.98 25.78 -1.45
N ASP A 127 -14.66 24.88 -2.38
CA ASP A 127 -15.43 23.67 -2.65
C ASP A 127 -14.77 22.43 -2.01
N PHE A 128 -13.67 22.61 -1.28
CA PHE A 128 -12.87 21.52 -0.72
C PHE A 128 -13.69 20.54 0.13
N PHE A 129 -14.45 21.05 1.11
CA PHE A 129 -15.25 20.18 1.98
C PHE A 129 -16.32 19.40 1.22
N GLN A 130 -16.94 20.00 0.20
CA GLN A 130 -17.92 19.29 -0.64
C GLN A 130 -17.28 18.17 -1.47
N ASN A 131 -16.02 18.34 -1.88
CA ASN A 131 -15.32 17.41 -2.76
C ASN A 131 -14.53 16.32 -2.01
N GLU A 132 -14.32 16.46 -0.70
CA GLU A 132 -13.60 15.51 0.17
C GLU A 132 -14.55 14.57 0.94
N ASP A 133 -15.85 14.89 1.02
CA ASP A 133 -16.89 14.16 1.75
C ASP A 133 -17.29 12.79 1.12
#